data_AF-A0A932DDR4-F1
#
_entry.id   AF-A0A932DDR4-F1
#
_cell.length_a   1.000
_cell.length_b   1.000
_cell.length_c   1.000
_cell.angle_alpha   90.00
_cell.angle_beta   90.00
_cell.angle_gamma   90.00
#
_symmetry.space_group_name_H-M   'P 1'
#
loop_
_entity.id
_entity.type
_entity.pdbx_description
1 polymer ?
#
loop_
_entity_poly.entity_id
_entity_poly.type
_entity_poly.pdbx_seq_one_letter_code
_entity_poly.pdbx_strand_id
1 'polypeptide(L)'
;MKEQPLRTTVIGSYPFPGWLEFASQHLDQFGEADRAELIDDAVRSAVADQLEAGLDVITDGEQTRLDFNLSFYGFLEGIELE
;
A
#
# COMPACT_ATOMS: atom_id res chain seq x y z
N MET A 1 27.14 -9.34 -10.29
CA MET A 1 26.38 -8.24 -9.67
C MET A 1 27.16 -6.97 -9.91
N LYS A 2 26.53 -5.89 -10.39
CA LYS A 2 27.19 -4.58 -10.38
C LYS A 2 27.48 -4.25 -8.91
N GLU A 3 28.71 -3.83 -8.60
CA GLU A 3 29.00 -3.28 -7.28
C GLU A 3 28.20 -1.98 -7.13
N GLN A 4 27.16 -2.02 -6.29
CA GLN A 4 26.39 -0.86 -5.87
C GLN A 4 26.78 -0.56 -4.42
N PRO A 5 27.75 0.35 -4.19
CA PRO A 5 28.25 0.63 -2.85
C PRO A 5 27.20 1.30 -1.95
N LEU A 6 26.17 1.92 -2.52
CA LEU A 6 25.03 2.49 -1.81
C LEU A 6 23.74 1.91 -2.41
N ARG A 7 22.99 1.16 -1.61
CA ARG A 7 21.66 0.66 -1.99
C ARG A 7 20.60 1.69 -1.64
N THR A 8 19.77 2.02 -2.61
CA THR A 8 18.64 2.93 -2.50
C THR A 8 17.36 2.19 -2.13
N THR A 9 16.55 2.80 -1.27
CA THR A 9 15.28 2.26 -0.82
C THR A 9 14.40 3.37 -0.25
N VAL A 10 13.15 3.03 0.06
CA VAL A 10 12.18 3.87 0.80
C VAL A 10 11.91 3.27 2.17
N ILE A 11 11.21 4.00 3.04
CA ILE A 11 10.93 3.54 4.41
C ILE A 11 9.72 2.61 4.47
N GLY A 12 8.72 2.77 3.59
CA GLY A 12 7.47 2.03 3.66
C GLY A 12 6.41 2.64 2.77
N SER A 13 5.58 3.48 3.36
CA SER A 13 4.40 4.09 2.73
C SER A 13 4.66 4.87 1.44
N TYR A 14 3.67 4.81 0.56
CA TYR A 14 3.63 5.51 -0.72
C TYR A 14 2.30 6.28 -0.83
N PRO A 15 2.24 7.44 -1.50
CA PRO A 15 0.99 8.18 -1.65
C PRO A 15 -0.12 7.34 -2.29
N PHE A 16 -1.33 7.44 -1.75
CA PHE A 16 -2.49 6.81 -2.37
C PHE A 16 -2.79 7.50 -3.71
N PRO A 17 -3.00 6.72 -4.78
CA PRO A 17 -3.57 7.28 -6.00
C PRO A 17 -4.92 7.92 -5.70
N GLY A 18 -5.24 9.06 -6.32
CA GLY A 18 -6.49 9.77 -6.03
C GLY A 18 -7.77 8.95 -6.27
N TRP A 19 -7.71 7.95 -7.17
CA TRP A 19 -8.81 7.01 -7.37
C TRP A 19 -8.99 6.04 -6.18
N LEU A 20 -7.92 5.64 -5.50
CA LEU A 20 -7.98 4.78 -4.32
C LEU A 20 -8.50 5.59 -3.13
N GLU A 21 -8.05 6.84 -2.98
CA GLU A 21 -8.57 7.75 -1.96
C GLU A 21 -10.08 7.93 -2.12
N PHE A 22 -10.55 8.20 -3.34
CA PHE A 22 -11.98 8.28 -3.63
C PHE A 22 -12.70 6.95 -3.33
N ALA A 23 -12.18 5.82 -3.81
CA ALA A 23 -12.80 4.52 -3.58
C ALA A 23 -12.89 4.15 -2.10
N SER A 24 -11.90 4.53 -1.29
CA SER A 24 -11.87 4.28 0.16
C SER A 24 -13.04 4.95 0.91
N GLN A 25 -13.57 6.05 0.37
CA GLN A 25 -14.73 6.76 0.90
C GLN A 25 -16.06 6.21 0.38
N HIS A 26 -16.04 5.28 -0.57
CA HIS A 26 -17.22 4.73 -1.27
C HIS A 26 -17.17 3.19 -1.36
N LEU A 27 -16.54 2.54 -0.37
CA LEU A 27 -16.30 1.08 -0.38
C LEU A 27 -17.58 0.25 -0.46
N ASP A 28 -18.72 0.80 -0.06
CA ASP A 28 -20.05 0.19 -0.13
C ASP A 28 -20.56 0.02 -1.57
N GLN A 29 -19.98 0.75 -2.54
CA GLN A 29 -20.33 0.66 -3.96
C GLN A 29 -19.59 -0.47 -4.70
N PHE A 30 -18.62 -1.12 -4.05
CA PHE A 30 -17.76 -2.13 -4.65
C PHE A 30 -18.05 -3.53 -4.09
N GLY A 31 -17.92 -4.55 -4.94
CA GLY A 31 -17.90 -5.94 -4.50
C GLY A 31 -16.63 -6.26 -3.73
N GLU A 32 -16.60 -7.42 -3.06
CA GLU A 32 -15.39 -7.89 -2.37
C GLU A 32 -14.21 -8.07 -3.33
N ALA A 33 -14.46 -8.65 -4.50
CA ALA A 33 -13.45 -8.83 -5.54
C ALA A 33 -12.92 -7.49 -6.05
N ASP A 34 -13.81 -6.50 -6.28
CA ASP A 34 -13.41 -5.18 -6.75
C ASP A 34 -12.57 -4.44 -5.70
N ARG A 35 -12.89 -4.59 -4.41
CA ARG A 35 -12.09 -4.04 -3.31
C ARG A 35 -10.69 -4.65 -3.25
N ALA A 36 -10.59 -5.97 -3.46
CA ALA A 36 -9.30 -6.64 -3.53
C ALA A 36 -8.49 -6.15 -4.74
N GLU A 37 -9.12 -6.02 -5.91
CA GLU A 37 -8.49 -5.52 -7.13
C GLU A 37 -7.99 -4.07 -6.98
N LEU A 38 -8.79 -3.19 -6.38
CA LEU A 38 -8.40 -1.80 -6.10
C LEU A 38 -7.09 -1.70 -5.30
N ILE A 39 -6.95 -2.55 -4.27
CA ILE A 39 -5.75 -2.57 -3.42
C ILE A 39 -4.56 -3.12 -4.20
N ASP A 40 -4.75 -4.23 -4.92
CA ASP A 40 -3.69 -4.85 -5.74
C ASP A 40 -3.18 -3.88 -6.81
N ASP A 41 -4.06 -3.14 -7.48
CA ASP A 41 -3.68 -2.17 -8.50
C ASP A 41 -2.93 -0.96 -7.91
N ALA A 42 -3.24 -0.58 -6.67
CA ALA A 42 -2.51 0.47 -5.97
C ALA A 42 -1.10 0.01 -5.63
N VAL A 43 -0.93 -1.23 -5.14
CA VAL A 43 0.39 -1.85 -4.91
C VAL A 43 1.19 -1.90 -6.21
N ARG A 44 0.57 -2.34 -7.31
CA ARG A 44 1.23 -2.38 -8.62
C ARG A 44 1.68 -1.00 -9.07
N SER A 45 0.87 0.03 -8.85
CA SER A 45 1.22 1.41 -9.18
C SER A 45 2.44 1.89 -8.38
N ALA A 46 2.45 1.65 -7.07
CA ALA A 46 3.57 2.01 -6.21
C ALA A 46 4.86 1.26 -6.57
N VAL A 47 4.75 -0.03 -6.91
CA VAL A 47 5.89 -0.85 -7.36
C VAL A 47 6.41 -0.37 -8.70
N ALA A 48 5.54 -0.06 -9.66
CA ALA A 48 5.93 0.42 -10.97
C ALA A 48 6.72 1.73 -10.89
N ASP A 49 6.26 2.69 -10.08
CA ASP A 49 6.97 3.96 -9.89
C ASP A 49 8.35 3.77 -9.25
N GLN A 50 8.45 2.93 -8.22
CA GLN A 50 9.73 2.62 -7.57
C GLN A 50 10.73 1.92 -8.52
N LEU A 51 10.23 1.04 -9.39
CA LEU A 51 11.05 0.38 -10.41
C LEU A 51 11.49 1.35 -11.51
N GLU A 52 10.61 2.25 -11.95
CA GLU A 52 10.93 3.31 -12.92
C GLU A 52 11.97 4.30 -12.35
N ALA A 53 11.86 4.62 -11.06
CA ALA A 53 12.83 5.42 -10.33
C ALA A 53 14.19 4.72 -10.14
N GLY A 54 14.27 3.41 -10.38
CA GLY A 54 15.50 2.63 -10.31
C GLY A 54 15.95 2.30 -8.88
N LEU A 55 15.01 2.14 -7.94
CA LEU A 55 15.34 1.74 -6.58
C LEU A 55 15.88 0.30 -6.51
N ASP A 56 16.82 0.07 -5.59
CA ASP A 56 17.45 -1.25 -5.40
C ASP A 56 16.60 -2.19 -4.54
N VAL A 57 15.89 -1.64 -3.56
CA VAL A 57 14.96 -2.35 -2.68
C VAL A 57 13.66 -1.55 -2.59
N ILE A 58 12.57 -2.18 -2.97
CA ILE A 58 11.23 -1.57 -3.04
C ILE A 58 10.34 -2.04 -1.90
N THR A 59 9.22 -1.36 -1.69
CA THR A 59 8.12 -1.76 -0.79
C THR A 59 6.82 -1.91 -1.57
N ASP A 60 5.79 -2.46 -0.95
CA ASP A 60 4.41 -2.47 -1.47
C ASP A 60 3.72 -1.11 -1.31
N GLY A 61 4.43 -0.10 -0.81
CA GLY A 61 3.89 1.24 -0.54
C GLY A 61 2.87 1.28 0.59
N GLU A 62 2.71 0.20 1.37
CA GLU A 62 1.66 0.04 2.39
C GLU A 62 0.23 0.28 1.86
N GLN A 63 0.00 0.07 0.55
CA GLN A 63 -1.31 0.33 -0.08
C GLN A 63 -2.41 -0.61 0.41
N THR A 64 -2.05 -1.69 1.10
CA THR A 64 -2.97 -2.64 1.76
C THR A 64 -3.47 -2.15 3.13
N ARG A 65 -2.99 -0.99 3.61
CA ARG A 65 -3.31 -0.43 4.92
C ARG A 65 -3.99 0.93 4.79
N LEU A 66 -5.19 1.07 5.34
CA LEU A 66 -5.89 2.37 5.42
C LEU A 66 -5.23 3.34 6.41
N ASP A 67 -4.63 2.81 7.48
CA ASP A 67 -3.89 3.56 8.48
C ASP A 67 -2.69 2.73 8.95
N PHE A 68 -1.52 3.38 9.04
CA PHE A 68 -0.24 2.73 9.35
C PHE A 68 -0.20 2.13 10.77
N ASN A 69 -0.94 2.67 11.73
CA ASN A 69 -0.99 2.18 13.12
C ASN A 69 -2.30 1.48 13.47
N LEU A 70 -3.43 1.90 12.90
CA LEU A 70 -4.73 1.46 13.39
C LEU A 70 -5.22 0.16 12.74
N SER A 71 -4.76 -0.15 11.53
CA SER A 71 -5.25 -1.29 10.76
C SER A 71 -4.94 -2.65 11.42
N PHE A 72 -3.84 -2.77 12.18
CA PHE A 72 -3.46 -4.06 12.75
C PHE A 72 -4.32 -4.48 13.96
N TYR A 73 -4.90 -3.53 14.70
CA TYR A 73 -5.73 -3.84 15.87
C TYR A 73 -6.98 -4.65 15.49
N GLY A 74 -7.50 -4.48 14.27
CA GLY A 74 -8.61 -5.27 13.75
C GLY A 74 -8.32 -6.77 13.61
N PHE A 75 -7.04 -7.17 13.63
CA PHE A 75 -6.61 -8.57 13.61
C PHE A 75 -6.35 -9.15 15.01
N LEU A 76 -6.50 -8.33 16.07
CA LEU A 76 -6.27 -8.75 17.45
C LEU A 76 -7.60 -8.99 18.18
N GLU A 77 -7.69 -10.12 18.87
CA GLU A 77 -8.81 -10.41 19.76
C GLU A 77 -8.59 -9.78 21.15
N GLY A 78 -9.68 -9.36 21.80
CA GLY A 78 -9.65 -8.87 23.19
C GLY A 78 -9.29 -7.38 23.35
N ILE A 79 -9.31 -6.60 22.27
CA ILE A 79 -9.16 -5.14 22.28
C ILE A 79 -10.52 -4.51 21.97
N GLU A 80 -10.94 -3.54 22.78
CA GLU A 80 -12.14 -2.75 22.53
C GLU A 80 -11.80 -1.65 21.52
N LEU A 81 -12.56 -1.59 20.41
CA LEU A 81 -12.45 -0.50 19.43
C LEU A 81 -13.22 0.71 19.99
N GLU A 82 -12.58 1.88 20.05
CA GLU A 82 -13.23 3.17 20.41
C GLU A 82 -14.28 3.61 19.38
#